data_AF-A0A0L8FRN9-F1
#
_entry.id   AF-A0A0L8FRN9-F1
#
_cell.length_a   1.000
_cell.length_b   1.000
_cell.length_c   1.000
_cell.angle_alpha   90.00
_cell.angle_beta   90.00
_cell.angle_gamma   90.00
#
_symmetry.space_group_name_H-M   'P 1'
#
loop_
_entity.id
_entity.type
_entity.pdbx_description
1 polymer ?
#
loop_
_entity_poly.entity_id
_entity_poly.type
_entity_poly.pdbx_seq_one_letter_code
_entity_poly.pdbx_strand_id
1 'polypeptide(L)'
;MAANAPKGGLTAPTKPVMRSASAIKQMLLEWTKAMTQEYADKVVITNFSSSWSNGLAFCALIHHFYPESFDFYALDPKKRRYNFDLAFQTAEKYADIAPLLDTDDMVKMQKPDWKCVFTYVQSFYRKLQKHERNKVIPKA
;
A
#
# COMPACT_ATOMS: atom_id res chain seq x y z
N MET A 1 -10.75 12.08 59.92
CA MET A 1 -10.11 10.75 60.08
C MET A 1 -10.61 9.82 58.98
N ALA A 2 -9.69 9.02 58.44
CA ALA A 2 -9.86 7.84 57.59
C ALA A 2 -10.38 8.02 56.15
N ALA A 3 -9.44 7.81 55.22
CA ALA A 3 -9.63 7.44 53.83
C ALA A 3 -10.13 6.00 53.68
N ASN A 4 -10.81 5.67 52.56
CA ASN A 4 -10.52 4.43 51.84
C ASN A 4 -10.98 4.45 50.38
N ALA A 5 -10.10 4.00 49.50
CA ALA A 5 -10.20 3.99 48.04
C ALA A 5 -11.00 2.77 47.52
N PRO A 6 -11.52 2.81 46.27
CA PRO A 6 -12.07 1.62 45.62
C PRO A 6 -10.95 0.72 45.09
N LYS A 7 -11.00 -0.57 45.45
CA LYS A 7 -10.06 -1.60 44.99
C LYS A 7 -10.47 -2.15 43.63
N GLY A 8 -9.54 -2.05 42.67
CA GLY A 8 -9.15 -3.13 41.77
C GLY A 8 -10.14 -3.57 40.67
N GLY A 9 -10.20 -2.82 39.56
CA GLY A 9 -10.62 -3.37 38.28
C GLY A 9 -9.47 -4.11 37.63
N LEU A 10 -9.50 -5.45 37.65
CA LEU A 10 -8.62 -6.28 36.80
C LEU A 10 -9.15 -6.20 35.37
N THR A 11 -8.64 -5.25 34.58
CA THR A 11 -8.84 -5.26 33.13
C THR A 11 -8.02 -6.42 32.56
N ALA A 12 -8.71 -7.40 32.00
CA ALA A 12 -8.09 -8.53 31.32
C ALA A 12 -7.19 -8.04 30.18
N PRO A 13 -6.05 -8.70 29.90
CA PRO A 13 -5.23 -8.37 28.77
C PRO A 13 -6.05 -8.58 27.48
N THR A 14 -6.18 -7.53 26.69
CA THR A 14 -6.82 -7.57 25.37
C THR A 14 -6.03 -8.54 24.50
N LYS A 15 -6.60 -9.73 24.26
CA LYS A 15 -6.04 -10.69 23.30
C LYS A 15 -5.90 -9.98 21.95
N PRO A 16 -4.78 -10.15 21.22
CA PRO A 16 -4.68 -9.58 19.89
C PRO A 16 -5.81 -10.15 19.05
N VAL A 17 -6.70 -9.28 18.56
CA VAL A 17 -7.75 -9.66 17.62
C VAL A 17 -7.05 -10.19 16.38
N MET A 18 -7.10 -11.51 16.19
CA MET A 18 -6.59 -12.15 14.98
C MET A 18 -7.48 -11.69 13.82
N ARG A 19 -7.04 -10.66 13.09
CA ARG A 19 -7.75 -10.18 11.90
C ARG A 19 -7.78 -11.32 10.88
N SER A 20 -8.98 -11.71 10.43
CA SER A 20 -9.12 -12.74 9.41
C SER A 20 -8.43 -12.31 8.10
N ALA A 21 -8.03 -13.27 7.26
CA ALA A 21 -7.42 -12.96 5.96
C ALA A 21 -8.29 -12.04 5.10
N SER A 22 -9.62 -12.22 5.16
CA SER A 22 -10.60 -11.35 4.49
C SER A 22 -10.57 -9.93 5.07
N ALA A 23 -10.48 -9.77 6.39
CA ALA A 23 -10.38 -8.46 7.03
C ALA A 23 -9.08 -7.73 6.66
N ILE A 24 -7.96 -8.45 6.58
CA ILE A 24 -6.66 -7.89 6.14
C ILE A 24 -6.74 -7.45 4.67
N LYS A 25 -7.36 -8.28 3.82
CA LYS A 25 -7.56 -7.95 2.40
C LYS A 25 -8.39 -6.69 2.22
N GLN A 26 -9.48 -6.54 2.97
CA GLN A 26 -10.31 -5.35 2.95
C GLN A 26 -9.58 -4.11 3.49
N MET A 27 -8.88 -4.24 4.63
CA MET A 27 -8.08 -3.15 5.18
C MET A 27 -7.05 -2.61 4.17
N LEU A 28 -6.35 -3.51 3.46
CA LEU A 28 -5.39 -3.10 2.44
C LEU A 28 -6.07 -2.47 1.23
N LEU A 29 -7.24 -2.97 0.82
CA LEU A 29 -7.98 -2.40 -0.30
C LEU A 29 -8.38 -0.96 0.00
N GLU A 30 -8.94 -0.71 1.20
CA GLU A 30 -9.31 0.63 1.64
C GLU A 30 -8.09 1.54 1.80
N TRP A 31 -6.98 1.03 2.34
CA TRP A 31 -5.73 1.80 2.39
C TRP A 31 -5.27 2.20 0.98
N THR A 32 -5.22 1.27 0.02
CA THR A 32 -4.79 1.61 -1.34
C THR A 32 -5.68 2.66 -1.98
N LYS A 33 -7.01 2.60 -1.78
CA LYS A 33 -7.93 3.63 -2.29
C LYS A 33 -7.66 5.00 -1.66
N ALA A 34 -7.44 5.05 -0.34
CA ALA A 34 -7.17 6.31 0.36
C ALA A 34 -5.88 6.98 -0.13
N MET A 35 -4.82 6.19 -0.37
CA MET A 35 -3.54 6.69 -0.86
C MET A 35 -3.53 7.06 -2.35
N THR A 36 -4.58 6.69 -3.09
CA THR A 36 -4.67 7.01 -4.53
C THR A 36 -5.88 7.87 -4.87
N GLN A 37 -6.47 8.54 -3.87
CA GLN A 37 -7.70 9.32 -4.06
C GLN A 37 -7.47 10.51 -5.02
N GLU A 38 -6.28 11.12 -5.00
CA GLU A 38 -5.93 12.23 -5.89
C GLU A 38 -5.71 11.83 -7.36
N TYR A 39 -5.66 10.53 -7.66
CA TYR A 39 -5.50 9.98 -9.02
C TYR A 39 -6.76 9.28 -9.53
N ALA A 40 -7.92 9.55 -8.91
CA ALA A 40 -9.18 8.84 -9.21
C ALA A 40 -9.65 9.01 -10.68
N ASP A 41 -9.15 10.00 -11.40
CA ASP A 41 -9.38 10.21 -12.83
C ASP A 41 -8.68 9.16 -13.72
N LYS A 42 -7.55 8.61 -13.26
CA LYS A 42 -6.76 7.59 -14.00
C LYS A 42 -6.73 6.22 -13.34
N VAL A 43 -6.99 6.13 -12.03
CA VAL A 43 -6.80 4.91 -11.23
C VAL A 43 -8.01 4.66 -10.33
N VAL A 44 -8.66 3.51 -10.53
CA VAL A 44 -9.76 3.04 -9.66
C VAL A 44 -9.44 1.62 -9.15
N ILE A 45 -9.15 1.51 -7.86
CA ILE A 45 -8.77 0.25 -7.22
C ILE A 45 -10.00 -0.41 -6.59
N THR A 46 -10.44 -1.52 -7.17
CA THR A 46 -11.57 -2.32 -6.67
C THR A 46 -11.18 -3.75 -6.29
N ASN A 47 -9.98 -4.19 -6.67
CA ASN A 47 -9.47 -5.53 -6.43
C ASN A 47 -7.93 -5.55 -6.49
N PHE A 48 -7.33 -6.72 -6.22
CA PHE A 48 -5.88 -6.94 -6.32
C PHE A 48 -5.48 -7.66 -7.61
N SER A 49 -6.19 -7.49 -8.72
CA SER A 49 -5.87 -8.13 -10.00
C SER A 49 -5.99 -7.12 -11.13
N SER A 50 -7.14 -7.01 -11.78
CA SER A 50 -7.34 -6.15 -12.95
C SER A 50 -7.12 -4.67 -12.69
N SER A 51 -7.38 -4.17 -11.47
CA SER A 51 -7.08 -2.77 -11.12
C SER A 51 -5.58 -2.44 -11.15
N TRP A 52 -4.71 -3.45 -11.16
CA TRP A 52 -3.26 -3.33 -11.10
C TRP A 52 -2.58 -3.70 -12.42
N SER A 53 -3.35 -4.13 -13.43
CA SER A 53 -2.80 -4.77 -14.63
C SER A 53 -2.05 -3.80 -15.55
N ASN A 54 -2.28 -2.48 -15.46
CA ASN A 54 -1.62 -1.50 -16.31
C ASN A 54 -0.45 -0.75 -15.66
N GLY A 55 -0.10 -1.09 -14.41
CA GLY A 55 0.98 -0.48 -13.65
C GLY A 55 0.65 0.86 -12.97
N LEU A 56 -0.41 1.56 -13.39
CA LEU A 56 -0.70 2.90 -12.85
C LEU A 56 -1.05 2.90 -11.36
N ALA A 57 -1.68 1.84 -10.85
CA ALA A 57 -1.96 1.73 -9.41
C ALA A 57 -0.67 1.66 -8.57
N PHE A 58 0.38 1.00 -9.07
CA PHE A 58 1.68 0.99 -8.41
C PHE A 58 2.37 2.36 -8.52
N CYS A 59 2.31 3.02 -9.68
CA CYS A 59 2.81 4.38 -9.86
C CYS A 59 2.12 5.38 -8.92
N ALA A 60 0.79 5.32 -8.81
CA ALA A 60 0.01 6.21 -7.97
C ALA A 60 0.40 6.06 -6.50
N LEU A 61 0.53 4.82 -6.01
CA LEU A 61 0.97 4.57 -4.64
C LEU A 61 2.35 5.14 -4.36
N ILE A 62 3.34 4.92 -5.22
CA ILE A 62 4.70 5.44 -4.92
C ILE A 62 4.75 6.97 -5.05
N HIS A 63 4.05 7.54 -6.03
CA HIS A 63 3.98 8.98 -6.25
C HIS A 63 3.32 9.72 -5.08
N HIS A 64 2.29 9.15 -4.45
CA HIS A 64 1.68 9.72 -3.23
C HIS A 64 2.71 10.02 -2.13
N PHE A 65 3.65 9.09 -1.90
CA PHE A 65 4.66 9.24 -0.84
C PHE A 65 5.91 10.00 -1.30
N TYR A 66 6.21 9.96 -2.60
CA TYR A 66 7.36 10.58 -3.25
C TYR A 66 6.91 11.35 -4.51
N PRO A 67 6.21 12.48 -4.36
CA PRO A 67 5.64 13.22 -5.51
C PRO A 67 6.71 13.75 -6.46
N GLU A 68 7.93 14.00 -5.96
CA GLU A 68 9.07 14.47 -6.76
C GLU A 68 9.77 13.35 -7.56
N SER A 69 9.29 12.09 -7.49
CA SER A 69 9.97 10.97 -8.13
C SER A 69 9.78 10.90 -9.65
N PHE A 70 8.61 11.30 -10.16
CA PHE A 70 8.29 11.37 -11.59
C PHE A 70 6.96 12.12 -11.80
N ASP A 71 6.66 12.56 -13.03
CA ASP A 71 5.35 13.12 -13.37
C ASP A 71 4.32 12.01 -13.63
N PHE A 72 3.40 11.80 -12.67
CA PHE A 72 2.33 10.81 -12.80
C PHE A 72 1.34 11.14 -13.94
N TYR A 73 0.99 12.41 -14.14
CA TYR A 73 -0.06 12.78 -15.09
C TYR A 73 0.39 12.67 -16.55
N ALA A 74 1.71 12.64 -16.80
CA ALA A 74 2.29 12.26 -18.09
C ALA A 74 2.18 10.77 -18.43
N LEU A 75 1.80 9.90 -17.48
CA LEU A 75 1.72 8.46 -17.71
C LEU A 75 0.49 8.07 -18.57
N ASP A 76 0.70 7.05 -19.41
CA ASP A 76 -0.31 6.46 -20.30
C ASP A 76 -0.62 5.03 -19.85
N PRO A 77 -1.89 4.66 -19.60
CA PRO A 77 -2.29 3.30 -19.24
C PRO A 77 -1.92 2.24 -20.29
N LYS A 78 -1.70 2.63 -21.55
CA LYS A 78 -1.27 1.71 -22.63
C LYS A 78 0.20 1.34 -22.54
N LYS A 79 1.04 2.17 -21.90
CA LYS A 79 2.48 1.93 -21.73
C LYS A 79 2.79 1.05 -20.52
N ARG A 80 2.15 -0.13 -20.45
CA ARG A 80 2.17 -1.04 -19.28
C ARG A 80 3.59 -1.39 -18.82
N ARG A 81 4.46 -1.79 -19.75
CA ARG A 81 5.87 -2.14 -19.47
C ARG A 81 6.59 -1.01 -18.74
N TYR A 82 6.51 0.20 -19.30
CA TYR A 82 7.10 1.40 -18.73
C TYR A 82 6.53 1.72 -17.35
N ASN A 83 5.21 1.64 -17.17
CA ASN A 83 4.57 1.93 -15.89
C ASN A 83 5.03 0.96 -14.79
N PHE A 84 5.11 -0.34 -15.07
CA PHE A 84 5.61 -1.33 -14.10
C PHE A 84 7.08 -1.11 -13.76
N ASP A 85 7.94 -0.97 -14.78
CA ASP A 85 9.37 -0.74 -14.56
C ASP A 85 9.61 0.53 -13.72
N LEU A 86 8.93 1.63 -14.09
CA LEU A 86 9.00 2.89 -13.35
C LEU A 86 8.57 2.72 -11.90
N ALA A 87 7.42 2.08 -11.66
CA ALA A 87 6.90 1.91 -10.30
C ALA A 87 7.83 1.05 -9.44
N PHE A 88 8.32 -0.08 -9.97
CA PHE A 88 9.12 -1.04 -9.20
C PHE A 88 10.52 -0.49 -8.91
N GLN A 89 11.17 0.13 -9.91
CA GLN A 89 12.47 0.77 -9.72
C GLN A 89 12.38 1.95 -8.75
N THR A 90 11.32 2.77 -8.83
CA THR A 90 11.11 3.88 -7.90
C THR A 90 10.85 3.36 -6.48
N ALA A 91 10.02 2.33 -6.33
CA ALA A 91 9.74 1.72 -5.04
C ALA A 91 10.99 1.13 -4.38
N GLU A 92 11.85 0.46 -5.15
CA GLU A 92 13.12 -0.04 -4.65
C GLU A 92 14.06 1.11 -4.25
N LYS A 93 14.27 2.08 -5.16
CA LYS A 93 15.21 3.19 -4.96
C LYS A 93 14.85 4.08 -3.77
N TYR A 94 13.59 4.47 -3.62
CA TYR A 94 13.17 5.48 -2.64
C TYR A 94 12.61 4.88 -1.35
N ALA A 95 12.00 3.69 -1.43
CA ALA A 95 11.31 3.08 -0.29
C ALA A 95 11.90 1.74 0.16
N ASP A 96 12.98 1.25 -0.49
CA ASP A 96 13.62 -0.03 -0.18
C ASP A 96 12.59 -1.19 -0.20
N ILE A 97 11.73 -1.16 -1.23
CA ILE A 97 10.74 -2.22 -1.51
C ILE A 97 11.29 -3.09 -2.65
N ALA A 98 11.83 -4.26 -2.31
CA ALA A 98 12.31 -5.21 -3.30
C ALA A 98 11.16 -5.66 -4.24
N PRO A 99 11.38 -5.72 -5.56
CA PRO A 99 10.38 -6.17 -6.52
C PRO A 99 10.04 -7.65 -6.31
N LEU A 100 8.75 -7.95 -6.08
CA LEU A 100 8.25 -9.33 -5.96
C LEU A 100 7.52 -9.83 -7.20
N LEU A 101 7.25 -8.93 -8.15
CA LEU A 101 6.61 -9.23 -9.41
C LEU A 101 7.59 -8.94 -10.54
N ASP A 102 7.61 -9.82 -11.52
CA ASP A 102 8.37 -9.61 -12.75
C ASP A 102 7.56 -8.79 -13.76
N THR A 103 8.19 -7.79 -14.37
CA THR A 103 7.49 -6.92 -15.31
C THR A 103 7.03 -7.67 -16.57
N ASP A 104 7.84 -8.58 -17.11
CA ASP A 104 7.49 -9.30 -18.34
C ASP A 104 6.28 -10.21 -18.13
N ASP A 105 6.19 -10.85 -16.98
CA ASP A 105 5.00 -11.63 -16.60
C ASP A 105 3.77 -10.75 -16.42
N MET A 106 3.92 -9.62 -15.73
CA MET A 106 2.81 -8.69 -15.52
C MET A 106 2.28 -8.12 -16.83
N VAL A 107 3.16 -7.77 -17.78
CA VAL A 107 2.76 -7.25 -19.11
C VAL A 107 2.01 -8.30 -19.94
N LYS A 108 2.38 -9.59 -19.84
CA LYS A 108 1.66 -10.66 -20.56
C LYS A 108 0.26 -10.92 -20.00
N MET A 109 0.03 -10.67 -18.71
CA MET A 109 -1.23 -10.96 -18.04
C MET A 109 -2.18 -9.76 -18.03
N GLN A 110 -3.38 -9.89 -18.60
CA GLN A 110 -4.43 -8.87 -18.44
C GLN A 110 -5.08 -8.90 -17.05
N LYS A 111 -5.08 -10.07 -16.41
CA LYS A 111 -5.60 -10.31 -15.06
C LYS A 111 -4.54 -11.08 -14.26
N PRO A 112 -3.59 -10.40 -13.60
CA PRO A 112 -2.55 -11.06 -12.81
C PRO A 112 -3.15 -11.82 -11.62
N ASP A 113 -2.44 -12.84 -11.11
CA ASP A 113 -2.88 -13.57 -9.90
C ASP A 113 -2.99 -12.60 -8.73
N TRP A 114 -4.19 -12.55 -8.15
CA TRP A 114 -4.50 -11.61 -7.09
C TRP A 114 -3.68 -11.83 -5.82
N LYS A 115 -3.21 -13.05 -5.57
CA LYS A 115 -2.37 -13.36 -4.41
C LYS A 115 -0.99 -12.75 -4.57
N CYS A 116 -0.38 -12.87 -5.76
CA CYS A 116 0.93 -12.29 -6.04
C CYS A 116 0.90 -10.76 -5.90
N VAL A 117 -0.10 -10.11 -6.53
CA VAL A 117 -0.30 -8.66 -6.40
C VAL A 117 -0.56 -8.28 -4.95
N PHE A 118 -1.44 -8.99 -4.25
CA PHE A 118 -1.74 -8.74 -2.84
C PHE A 118 -0.49 -8.84 -1.95
N THR A 119 0.32 -9.88 -2.13
CA THR A 119 1.59 -10.05 -1.40
C THR A 119 2.56 -8.90 -1.67
N TYR A 120 2.62 -8.41 -2.90
CA TYR A 120 3.48 -7.27 -3.21
C TYR A 120 2.94 -5.96 -2.61
N VAL A 121 1.63 -5.72 -2.68
CA VAL A 121 0.99 -4.56 -2.03
C VAL A 121 1.18 -4.59 -0.50
N GLN A 122 1.22 -5.76 0.12
CA GLN A 122 1.59 -5.88 1.54
C GLN A 122 3.00 -5.33 1.83
N SER A 123 3.96 -5.52 0.93
CA SER A 123 5.30 -4.94 1.07
C SER A 123 5.27 -3.41 0.95
N PHE A 124 4.48 -2.86 0.00
CA PHE A 124 4.23 -1.42 -0.09
C PHE A 124 3.66 -0.87 1.21
N TYR A 125 2.58 -1.45 1.70
CA TYR A 125 1.93 -1.01 2.95
C TYR A 125 2.92 -0.96 4.12
N ARG A 126 3.69 -2.04 4.35
CA ARG A 126 4.65 -2.11 5.46
C ARG A 126 5.72 -1.02 5.40
N LYS A 127 6.25 -0.75 4.20
CA LYS A 127 7.36 0.20 4.01
C LYS A 127 6.87 1.65 3.99
N LEU A 128 5.76 1.92 3.30
CA LEU A 128 5.22 3.28 3.14
C LEU A 128 4.47 3.78 4.39
N GLN A 129 3.74 2.92 5.11
CA GLN A 129 3.12 3.31 6.38
C GLN A 129 4.18 3.67 7.44
N LYS A 130 5.34 3.01 7.41
CA LYS A 130 6.47 3.38 8.27
C LYS A 130 7.01 4.77 7.93
N HIS A 131 7.05 5.12 6.64
CA HIS A 131 7.49 6.44 6.17
C HIS A 131 6.54 7.56 6.63
N GLU A 132 5.23 7.37 6.51
CA GLU A 132 4.22 8.30 7.04
C GLU A 132 4.37 8.54 8.54
N ARG A 133 4.46 7.46 9.33
CA ARG A 133 4.61 7.57 10.79
C ARG A 133 5.88 8.32 11.19
N ASN A 134 6.96 8.16 10.42
CA ASN A 134 8.23 8.85 10.68
C ASN A 134 8.20 10.34 10.31
N LYS A 135 7.35 10.77 9.38
CA LYS A 135 7.15 12.21 9.07
C LYS A 135 6.37 12.93 10.17
N VAL A 136 5.46 12.23 10.86
CA VAL A 136 4.58 12.81 11.89
C VAL A 136 5.26 12.94 13.25
N ILE A 137 6.31 12.17 13.52
CA ILE A 137 7.06 12.24 14.78
C ILE A 137 8.45 12.81 14.47
N PRO A 138 8.68 14.12 14.68
CA PRO A 138 10.04 14.65 14.66
C PRO A 138 10.87 13.89 15.69
N LYS A 139 12.04 13.37 15.29
CA LYS A 139 13.01 12.87 16.26
C LYS A 139 13.37 14.05 17.18
N ALA A 140 13.03 13.93 18.46
CA ALA A 140 13.53 14.81 19.51
C ALA A 140 15.05 14.66 19.66
#